data_AF-A0A0G0EIX7-F1
#
_entry.id   AF-A0A0G0EIX7-F1
#
_cell.length_a   1.000
_cell.length_b   1.000
_cell.length_c   1.000
_cell.angle_alpha   90.00
_cell.angle_beta   90.00
_cell.angle_gamma   90.00
#
_symmetry.space_group_name_H-M   'P 1'
#
loop_
_entity.id
_entity.type
_entity.pdbx_description
1 polymer ?
#
loop_
_entity_poly.entity_id
_entity_poly.type
_entity_poly.pdbx_seq_one_letter_code
_entity_poly.pdbx_strand_id
1 'polypeptide(L)'
;MKKAVIVYVPVLHEGYRQFFEKHREDGDLYILGNEIISQFSHLAKEIRQLDPELVKKGIEAWNIFENVYILDQKLLDEIVEKKPTIVMPKEDVMLKLWEQYFPKHEVCLDSIFLRWDKHNTVAENEINPDVKISSADFDKKMIALADEEAEKSSDWWRRVGSVIIKDGGIIIAAHNQHLPSEHSPYANGDPRNNFHKGVHLELGTSIHGEASAIAQAAKKGISLEGAEMYVSTFPCPPCAKLIACSGITRVYYRVGYGVLDAESILKESGVEIVRVEE
;
A
#
# COMPACT_ATOMS: atom_id res chain seq x y z
N MET A 1 -6.58 30.07 7.10
CA MET A 1 -5.50 30.58 6.22
C MET A 1 -5.83 30.09 4.82
N LYS A 2 -5.72 30.93 3.78
CA LYS A 2 -5.93 30.46 2.40
C LYS A 2 -4.90 29.39 2.07
N LYS A 3 -5.33 28.29 1.44
CA LYS A 3 -4.43 27.25 0.93
C LYS A 3 -3.93 27.62 -0.46
N ALA A 4 -2.72 27.21 -0.80
CA ALA A 4 -2.21 27.24 -2.17
C ALA A 4 -1.94 25.80 -2.61
N VAL A 5 -2.75 25.30 -3.54
CA VAL A 5 -2.56 23.96 -4.11
C VAL A 5 -1.62 24.12 -5.30
N ILE A 6 -0.39 23.62 -5.20
CA ILE A 6 0.64 23.79 -6.24
C ILE A 6 0.92 22.44 -6.87
N VAL A 7 0.82 22.36 -8.20
CA VAL A 7 0.93 21.09 -8.94
C VAL A 7 1.75 21.21 -10.22
N TYR A 8 2.53 20.18 -10.52
CA TYR A 8 3.01 19.87 -11.86
C TYR A 8 2.04 18.86 -12.48
N VAL A 9 1.50 19.12 -13.66
CA VAL A 9 0.50 18.23 -14.29
C VAL A 9 0.92 17.96 -15.73
N PRO A 10 1.78 16.97 -15.98
CA PRO A 10 2.22 16.65 -17.34
C PRO A 10 1.09 16.00 -18.14
N VAL A 11 0.18 15.25 -17.51
CA VAL A 11 -0.96 14.58 -18.15
C VAL A 11 -2.17 14.69 -17.24
N LEU A 12 -3.34 15.02 -17.79
CA LEU A 12 -4.60 14.97 -17.05
C LEU A 12 -5.03 13.51 -16.87
N HIS A 13 -5.25 13.13 -15.61
CA HIS A 13 -5.69 11.79 -15.26
C HIS A 13 -6.47 11.81 -13.93
N GLU A 14 -7.16 10.70 -13.64
CA GLU A 14 -8.08 10.57 -12.51
C GLU A 14 -7.46 10.89 -11.14
N GLY A 15 -6.18 10.55 -10.92
CA GLY A 15 -5.48 10.85 -9.67
C GLY A 15 -5.38 12.34 -9.35
N TYR A 16 -5.23 13.19 -10.37
CA TYR A 16 -5.27 14.65 -10.19
C TYR A 16 -6.68 15.12 -9.86
N ARG A 17 -7.72 14.58 -10.51
CA ARG A 17 -9.12 14.93 -10.23
C ARG A 17 -9.47 14.67 -8.76
N GLN A 18 -9.15 13.47 -8.25
CA GLN A 18 -9.40 13.08 -6.86
C GLN A 18 -8.60 13.95 -5.87
N PHE A 19 -7.33 14.20 -6.17
CA PHE A 19 -6.49 15.09 -5.37
C PHE A 19 -7.07 16.51 -5.30
N PHE A 20 -7.53 17.05 -6.43
CA PHE A 20 -8.18 18.36 -6.49
C PHE A 20 -9.48 18.41 -5.69
N GLU A 21 -10.35 17.40 -5.81
CA GLU A 21 -11.59 17.33 -5.04
C GLU A 21 -11.35 17.29 -3.53
N LYS A 22 -10.33 16.56 -3.09
CA LYS A 22 -9.92 16.48 -1.69
C LYS A 22 -9.42 17.80 -1.13
N HIS A 23 -8.71 18.60 -1.94
CA HIS A 23 -8.03 19.82 -1.50
C HIS A 23 -8.68 21.12 -1.99
N ARG A 24 -9.93 21.05 -2.48
CA ARG A 24 -10.66 22.20 -3.05
C ARG A 24 -11.03 23.29 -2.05
N GLU A 25 -11.15 22.97 -0.76
CA GLU A 25 -11.68 23.89 0.24
C GLU A 25 -10.68 25.00 0.62
N ASP A 26 -11.15 26.24 0.50
CA ASP A 26 -10.43 27.47 0.90
C ASP A 26 -9.04 27.64 0.28
N GLY A 27 -8.87 27.17 -0.97
CA GLY A 27 -7.59 27.23 -1.69
C GLY A 27 -7.71 27.57 -3.17
N ASP A 28 -6.68 28.22 -3.69
CA ASP A 28 -6.50 28.47 -5.12
C ASP A 28 -5.54 27.42 -5.72
N LEU A 29 -5.76 27.04 -6.98
CA LEU A 29 -4.91 26.08 -7.69
C LEU A 29 -3.86 26.80 -8.55
N TYR A 30 -2.61 26.37 -8.44
CA TYR A 30 -1.46 26.90 -9.16
C TYR A 30 -0.77 25.76 -9.93
N ILE A 31 -0.82 25.81 -11.25
CA ILE A 31 -0.19 24.82 -12.15
C ILE A 31 1.17 25.36 -12.56
N LEU A 32 2.24 24.58 -12.45
CA LEU A 32 3.58 25.04 -12.84
C LEU A 32 3.59 25.52 -14.31
N GLY A 33 4.02 26.77 -14.52
CA GLY A 33 4.22 27.33 -15.85
C GLY A 33 5.53 26.87 -16.48
N ASN A 34 5.65 27.07 -17.80
CA ASN A 34 6.83 26.69 -18.58
C ASN A 34 8.13 27.33 -18.04
N GLU A 35 8.06 28.54 -17.48
CA GLU A 35 9.20 29.21 -16.83
C GLU A 35 9.75 28.39 -15.67
N ILE A 36 8.90 27.96 -14.75
CA ILE A 36 9.29 27.15 -13.58
C ILE A 36 9.72 25.75 -14.03
N ILE A 37 8.97 25.12 -14.95
CA ILE A 37 9.30 23.78 -15.46
C ILE A 37 10.69 23.76 -16.11
N SER A 38 11.07 24.82 -16.82
CA SER A 38 12.37 24.91 -17.51
C SER A 38 13.58 24.84 -16.57
N GLN A 39 13.39 25.14 -15.28
CA GLN A 39 14.44 25.03 -14.25
C GLN A 39 14.79 23.56 -13.96
N PHE A 40 13.89 22.62 -14.28
CA PHE A 40 14.06 21.19 -14.08
C PHE A 40 14.53 20.52 -15.38
N SER A 41 15.84 20.55 -15.65
CA SER A 41 16.47 20.06 -16.89
C SER A 41 16.13 18.61 -17.28
N HIS A 42 15.76 17.75 -16.33
CA HIS A 42 15.36 16.37 -16.56
C HIS A 42 13.93 16.23 -17.12
N LEU A 43 13.06 17.21 -16.88
CA LEU A 43 11.70 17.26 -17.44
C LEU A 43 11.69 17.63 -18.93
N ALA A 44 12.78 18.16 -19.47
CA ALA A 44 12.90 18.45 -20.91
C ALA A 44 12.71 17.21 -21.81
N LYS A 45 12.77 16.00 -21.24
CA LYS A 45 12.54 14.72 -21.94
C LYS A 45 11.14 14.12 -21.69
N GLU A 46 10.27 14.79 -20.94
CA GLU A 46 8.92 14.29 -20.64
C GLU A 46 8.01 14.45 -21.86
N ILE A 47 8.00 13.42 -22.71
CA ILE A 47 7.25 13.39 -23.98
C ILE A 47 5.72 13.49 -23.80
N ARG A 48 5.21 13.25 -22.59
CA ARG A 48 3.77 13.30 -22.30
C ARG A 48 3.32 14.68 -21.83
N GLN A 49 4.24 15.59 -21.55
CA GLN A 49 3.93 16.90 -21.00
C GLN A 49 3.01 17.69 -21.93
N LEU A 50 1.80 17.95 -21.44
CA LEU A 50 0.87 18.89 -22.03
C LEU A 50 1.32 20.33 -21.75
N ASP A 51 0.95 21.25 -22.64
CA ASP A 51 1.14 22.67 -22.40
C ASP A 51 0.35 23.11 -21.15
N PRO A 52 0.96 23.85 -20.19
CA PRO A 52 0.29 24.24 -18.96
C PRO A 52 -1.02 25.02 -19.17
N GLU A 53 -1.15 25.82 -20.24
CA GLU A 53 -2.40 26.52 -20.54
C GLU A 53 -3.49 25.56 -21.02
N LEU A 54 -3.12 24.50 -21.75
CA LEU A 54 -4.06 23.45 -22.14
C LEU A 54 -4.54 22.67 -20.92
N VAL A 55 -3.63 22.35 -20.00
CA VAL A 55 -3.94 21.69 -18.72
C VAL A 55 -4.90 22.55 -17.90
N LYS A 56 -4.60 23.86 -17.76
CA LYS A 56 -5.45 24.81 -17.05
C LYS A 56 -6.89 24.78 -17.57
N LYS A 57 -7.08 24.91 -18.89
CA LYS A 57 -8.41 24.83 -19.52
C LYS A 57 -9.13 23.52 -19.21
N GLY A 58 -8.40 22.41 -19.22
CA GLY A 58 -8.96 21.09 -18.89
C GLY A 58 -9.42 21.00 -17.43
N ILE A 59 -8.66 21.56 -16.50
CA ILE A 59 -8.99 21.55 -15.07
C ILE A 59 -10.12 22.54 -14.75
N GLU A 60 -10.14 23.72 -15.35
CA GLU A 60 -11.24 24.69 -15.22
C GLU A 60 -12.58 24.07 -15.64
N ALA A 61 -12.59 23.22 -16.66
CA ALA A 61 -13.80 22.52 -17.10
C ALA A 61 -14.36 21.54 -16.04
N TRP A 62 -13.56 21.12 -15.06
CA TRP A 62 -14.02 20.27 -13.96
C TRP A 62 -14.80 21.06 -12.88
N ASN A 63 -14.73 22.39 -12.88
CA ASN A 63 -15.39 23.26 -11.91
C ASN A 63 -15.12 22.88 -10.44
N ILE A 64 -13.90 22.41 -10.14
CA ILE A 64 -13.49 22.01 -8.78
C ILE A 64 -12.97 23.22 -7.99
N PHE A 65 -12.12 24.04 -8.61
CA PHE A 65 -11.56 25.27 -8.03
C PHE A 65 -12.21 26.50 -8.65
N GLU A 66 -12.43 27.54 -7.85
CA GLU A 66 -12.91 28.84 -8.33
C GLU A 66 -11.83 29.57 -9.12
N ASN A 67 -10.57 29.49 -8.65
CA ASN A 67 -9.44 30.14 -9.30
C ASN A 67 -8.34 29.12 -9.66
N VAL A 68 -7.92 29.14 -10.92
CA VAL A 68 -6.81 28.34 -11.45
C VAL A 68 -5.79 29.26 -12.12
N TYR A 69 -4.55 29.22 -11.66
CA TYR A 69 -3.46 30.07 -12.12
C TYR A 69 -2.34 29.25 -12.75
N ILE A 70 -1.65 29.84 -13.73
CA ILE A 70 -0.34 29.37 -14.15
C ILE A 70 0.69 30.03 -13.25
N LEU A 71 1.54 29.22 -12.62
CA LEU A 71 2.57 29.67 -11.71
C LEU A 71 3.82 30.09 -12.50
N ASP A 72 4.06 31.39 -12.54
CA ASP A 72 5.31 32.00 -13.00
C ASP A 72 6.19 32.40 -11.80
N GLN A 73 7.39 32.92 -12.05
CA GLN A 73 8.30 33.29 -10.97
C GLN A 73 7.73 34.41 -10.08
N LYS A 74 6.96 35.35 -10.67
CA LYS A 74 6.37 36.46 -9.94
C LYS A 74 5.31 35.99 -8.94
N LEU A 75 4.37 35.15 -9.38
CA LEU A 75 3.35 34.56 -8.53
C LEU A 75 3.98 33.67 -7.46
N LEU A 76 5.04 32.95 -7.80
CA LEU A 76 5.80 32.14 -6.84
C LEU A 76 6.35 33.01 -5.70
N ASP A 77 6.99 34.14 -6.03
CA ASP A 77 7.52 35.08 -5.03
C ASP A 77 6.40 35.66 -4.15
N GLU A 78 5.24 35.99 -4.74
CA GLU A 78 4.07 36.47 -3.99
C GLU A 78 3.51 35.42 -3.01
N ILE A 79 3.47 34.14 -3.41
CA ILE A 79 3.01 33.05 -2.54
C ILE A 79 3.98 32.89 -1.36
N VAL A 80 5.29 32.92 -1.64
CA VAL A 80 6.35 32.83 -0.62
C VAL A 80 6.24 33.94 0.42
N GLU A 81 5.88 35.16 0.00
CA GLU A 81 5.69 36.30 0.90
C GLU A 81 4.41 36.17 1.76
N LYS A 82 3.29 35.74 1.14
CA LYS A 82 1.98 35.62 1.81
C LYS A 82 1.89 34.47 2.81
N LYS A 83 2.80 33.50 2.74
CA LYS A 83 2.87 32.32 3.62
C LYS A 83 1.55 31.57 3.82
N PRO A 84 0.86 31.15 2.73
CA PRO A 84 -0.29 30.26 2.86
C PRO A 84 0.15 28.85 3.29
N THR A 85 -0.82 28.02 3.70
CA THR A 85 -0.60 26.57 3.81
C THR A 85 -0.48 26.00 2.40
N ILE A 86 0.63 25.31 2.12
CA ILE A 86 0.92 24.76 0.79
C ILE A 86 0.43 23.32 0.73
N VAL A 87 -0.25 22.95 -0.36
CA VAL A 87 -0.64 21.57 -0.63
C VAL A 87 -0.04 21.16 -1.96
N MET A 88 0.65 20.02 -2.01
CA MET A 88 1.34 19.58 -3.22
C MET A 88 1.41 18.05 -3.34
N PRO A 89 1.43 17.53 -4.58
CA PRO A 89 1.68 16.12 -4.84
C PRO A 89 3.02 15.68 -4.25
N LYS A 90 3.07 14.49 -3.64
CA LYS A 90 4.30 13.87 -3.14
C LYS A 90 5.11 13.25 -4.29
N GLU A 91 5.76 14.10 -5.09
CA GLU A 91 6.60 13.70 -6.22
C GLU A 91 7.89 14.53 -6.30
N ASP A 92 8.91 14.01 -6.99
CA ASP A 92 10.28 14.56 -6.99
C ASP A 92 10.35 16.05 -7.41
N VAL A 93 9.56 16.46 -8.40
CA VAL A 93 9.54 17.86 -8.89
C VAL A 93 9.01 18.79 -7.79
N MET A 94 7.94 18.38 -7.13
CA MET A 94 7.27 19.16 -6.09
C MET A 94 8.11 19.21 -4.81
N LEU A 95 8.77 18.10 -4.45
CA LEU A 95 9.70 18.06 -3.31
C LEU A 95 10.88 19.03 -3.51
N LYS A 96 11.47 19.07 -4.71
CA LYS A 96 12.53 20.04 -5.02
C LYS A 96 12.03 21.48 -4.98
N LEU A 97 10.83 21.73 -5.52
CA LEU A 97 10.21 23.06 -5.46
C LEU A 97 9.98 23.49 -4.01
N TRP A 98 9.52 22.58 -3.15
CA TRP A 98 9.37 22.82 -1.72
C TRP A 98 10.69 23.19 -1.05
N GLU A 99 11.74 22.38 -1.24
CA GLU A 99 13.06 22.63 -0.65
C GLU A 99 13.62 24.01 -1.04
N GLN A 100 13.41 24.41 -2.29
CA GLN A 100 13.93 25.66 -2.83
C GLN A 100 13.13 26.90 -2.37
N TYR A 101 11.80 26.85 -2.40
CA TYR A 101 10.95 28.03 -2.24
C TYR A 101 10.13 28.06 -0.95
N PHE A 102 9.77 26.90 -0.40
CA PHE A 102 8.85 26.80 0.74
C PHE A 102 9.43 26.16 2.02
N PRO A 103 10.74 26.26 2.37
CA PRO A 103 11.31 25.55 3.51
C PRO A 103 10.78 26.01 4.89
N LYS A 104 10.10 27.16 4.94
CA LYS A 104 9.52 27.76 6.16
C LYS A 104 7.99 27.79 6.16
N HIS A 105 7.36 27.14 5.19
CA HIS A 105 5.89 27.08 5.07
C HIS A 105 5.37 25.79 5.68
N GLU A 106 4.11 25.80 6.11
CA GLU A 106 3.37 24.58 6.39
C GLU A 106 3.03 23.90 5.05
N VAL A 107 3.53 22.68 4.84
CA VAL A 107 3.35 21.93 3.58
C VAL A 107 2.66 20.60 3.85
N CYS A 108 1.54 20.37 3.17
CA CYS A 108 0.85 19.09 3.11
C CYS A 108 1.22 18.39 1.81
N LEU A 109 1.91 17.24 1.93
CA LEU A 109 2.23 16.36 0.82
C LEU A 109 1.20 15.25 0.74
N ASP A 110 0.58 15.08 -0.42
CA ASP A 110 -0.42 14.04 -0.64
C ASP A 110 -0.21 13.33 -1.98
N SER A 111 -0.66 12.09 -2.10
CA SER A 111 -0.34 11.25 -3.26
C SER A 111 -1.31 11.48 -4.41
N ILE A 112 -0.80 11.61 -5.63
CA ILE A 112 -1.55 11.59 -6.90
C ILE A 112 -1.41 10.25 -7.63
N PHE A 113 -0.82 9.26 -6.96
CA PHE A 113 -0.34 8.03 -7.56
C PHE A 113 -1.45 7.21 -8.23
N LEU A 114 -1.25 6.89 -9.50
CA LEU A 114 -2.15 6.07 -10.30
C LEU A 114 -1.59 4.70 -10.72
N ARG A 115 -0.27 4.45 -10.56
CA ARG A 115 0.33 3.18 -11.02
C ARG A 115 1.56 2.75 -10.23
N TRP A 116 1.58 1.46 -9.88
CA TRP A 116 2.71 0.76 -9.27
C TRP A 116 4.00 0.89 -10.08
N ASP A 117 5.08 1.35 -9.44
CA ASP A 117 6.44 1.33 -9.97
C ASP A 117 7.32 0.39 -9.14
N LYS A 118 8.50 0.03 -9.64
CA LYS A 118 9.37 -0.97 -9.02
C LYS A 118 9.79 -0.59 -7.59
N HIS A 119 9.97 0.70 -7.30
CA HIS A 119 10.39 1.16 -5.98
C HIS A 119 9.24 1.10 -4.96
N ASN A 120 8.03 1.52 -5.34
CA ASN A 120 6.84 1.39 -4.49
C ASN A 120 6.36 -0.08 -4.36
N THR A 121 6.73 -0.94 -5.32
CA THR A 121 6.45 -2.37 -5.30
C THR A 121 7.28 -3.12 -4.25
N VAL A 122 8.51 -2.66 -3.98
CA VAL A 122 9.41 -3.31 -3.00
C VAL A 122 9.51 -2.56 -1.68
N ALA A 123 8.90 -1.37 -1.56
CA ALA A 123 8.87 -0.60 -0.34
C ALA A 123 8.09 -1.35 0.75
N GLU A 124 8.73 -1.52 1.90
CA GLU A 124 8.10 -1.98 3.13
C GLU A 124 7.38 -0.77 3.72
N ASN A 125 6.05 -0.73 3.62
CA ASN A 125 5.29 0.35 4.21
C ASN A 125 5.09 0.05 5.70
N GLU A 126 5.43 1.00 6.57
CA GLU A 126 4.97 0.96 7.94
C GLU A 126 3.44 1.01 7.93
N ILE A 127 2.82 0.05 8.63
CA ILE A 127 1.37 -0.06 8.65
C ILE A 127 0.80 1.19 9.31
N ASN A 128 -0.29 1.72 8.74
CA ASN A 128 -1.02 2.85 9.29
C ASN A 128 -1.32 2.61 10.79
N PRO A 129 -1.17 3.61 11.67
CA PRO A 129 -1.36 3.47 13.12
C PRO A 129 -2.77 3.06 13.57
N ASP A 130 -3.71 2.89 12.64
CA ASP A 130 -5.09 2.47 12.88
C ASP A 130 -5.29 0.94 12.92
N VAL A 131 -4.22 0.14 12.98
CA VAL A 131 -4.38 -1.30 13.21
C VAL A 131 -4.95 -1.52 14.60
N LYS A 132 -6.13 -2.13 14.66
CA LYS A 132 -6.72 -2.56 15.92
C LYS A 132 -5.78 -3.55 16.59
N ILE A 133 -5.37 -3.23 17.81
CA ILE A 133 -4.53 -4.10 18.63
C ILE A 133 -5.45 -4.88 19.57
N SER A 134 -5.36 -6.21 19.53
CA SER A 134 -6.05 -7.08 20.48
C SER A 134 -5.09 -7.55 21.57
N SER A 135 -5.54 -7.42 22.81
CA SER A 135 -4.90 -7.95 24.02
C SER A 135 -5.73 -9.07 24.66
N ALA A 136 -6.75 -9.58 23.98
CA ALA A 136 -7.62 -10.63 24.51
C ALA A 136 -6.88 -11.97 24.66
N ASP A 137 -7.08 -12.64 25.80
CA ASP A 137 -6.43 -13.94 26.09
C ASP A 137 -6.75 -15.01 25.04
N PHE A 138 -7.95 -14.97 24.47
CA PHE A 138 -8.34 -15.88 23.40
C PHE A 138 -7.48 -15.68 22.15
N ASP A 139 -7.31 -14.43 21.71
CA ASP A 139 -6.53 -14.12 20.52
C ASP A 139 -5.06 -14.48 20.71
N LYS A 140 -4.50 -14.22 21.90
CA LYS A 140 -3.14 -14.64 22.26
C LYS A 140 -2.99 -16.16 22.20
N LYS A 141 -3.96 -16.90 22.73
CA LYS A 141 -3.97 -18.37 22.66
C LYS A 141 -4.03 -18.87 21.21
N MET A 142 -4.83 -18.24 20.36
CA MET A 142 -4.96 -18.65 18.95
C MET A 142 -3.70 -18.33 18.14
N ILE A 143 -3.05 -17.20 18.42
CA ILE A 143 -1.72 -16.90 17.87
C ILE A 143 -0.67 -17.89 18.37
N ALA A 144 -0.66 -18.24 19.65
CA ALA A 144 0.25 -19.26 20.18
C ALA A 144 0.04 -20.62 19.48
N LEU A 145 -1.20 -21.02 19.22
CA LEU A 145 -1.49 -22.22 18.43
C LEU A 145 -1.01 -22.10 16.98
N ALA A 146 -1.11 -20.92 16.36
CA ALA A 146 -0.55 -20.69 15.04
C ALA A 146 0.99 -20.77 15.05
N ASP A 147 1.65 -20.31 16.10
CA ASP A 147 3.10 -20.46 16.28
C ASP A 147 3.50 -21.93 16.50
N GLU A 148 2.79 -22.67 17.35
CA GLU A 148 2.99 -24.12 17.55
C GLU A 148 2.78 -24.91 16.23
N GLU A 149 1.78 -24.51 15.44
CA GLU A 149 1.56 -25.12 14.12
C GLU A 149 2.70 -24.78 13.15
N ALA A 150 3.24 -23.56 13.20
CA ALA A 150 4.37 -23.14 12.39
C ALA A 150 5.63 -24.01 12.67
N GLU A 151 5.84 -24.44 13.91
CA GLU A 151 6.97 -25.31 14.28
C GLU A 151 6.99 -26.65 13.54
N LYS A 152 5.84 -27.10 13.02
CA LYS A 152 5.72 -28.35 12.24
C LYS A 152 6.25 -28.19 10.81
N SER A 153 6.46 -26.96 10.33
CA SER A 153 7.00 -26.70 9.01
C SER A 153 8.49 -27.08 8.93
N SER A 154 8.83 -27.82 7.88
CA SER A 154 10.22 -28.11 7.49
C SER A 154 10.91 -26.95 6.77
N ASP A 155 10.21 -25.85 6.49
CA ASP A 155 10.81 -24.67 5.87
C ASP A 155 11.88 -24.09 6.80
N TRP A 156 13.11 -24.15 6.31
CA TRP A 156 14.32 -23.65 6.94
C TRP A 156 14.44 -22.12 6.93
N TRP A 157 13.74 -21.41 6.05
CA TRP A 157 13.83 -19.95 5.93
C TRP A 157 12.79 -19.26 6.79
N ARG A 158 11.51 -19.63 6.63
CA ARG A 158 10.43 -19.01 7.39
C ARG A 158 9.33 -20.01 7.69
N ARG A 159 9.07 -20.22 8.97
CA ARG A 159 7.99 -21.07 9.45
C ARG A 159 6.75 -20.21 9.70
N VAL A 160 5.69 -20.47 8.95
CA VAL A 160 4.43 -19.72 9.01
C VAL A 160 3.31 -20.71 9.30
N GLY A 161 2.58 -20.45 10.37
CA GLY A 161 1.43 -21.22 10.79
C GLY A 161 0.17 -20.39 10.71
N SER A 162 -0.97 -21.07 10.52
CA SER A 162 -2.27 -20.45 10.36
C SER A 162 -3.36 -21.32 10.97
N VAL A 163 -4.26 -20.69 11.71
CA VAL A 163 -5.41 -21.32 12.35
C VAL A 163 -6.66 -20.59 11.88
N ILE A 164 -7.66 -21.32 11.42
CA ILE A 164 -8.96 -20.78 11.04
C ILE A 164 -9.99 -21.19 12.07
N ILE A 165 -10.77 -20.21 12.53
CA ILE A 165 -11.83 -20.36 13.51
C ILE A 165 -13.17 -20.00 12.86
N LYS A 166 -14.20 -20.77 13.21
CA LYS A 166 -15.58 -20.48 12.86
C LYS A 166 -16.49 -20.88 14.02
N ASP A 167 -17.48 -20.06 14.33
CA ASP A 167 -18.43 -20.28 15.42
C ASP A 167 -17.75 -20.57 16.78
N GLY A 168 -16.60 -19.93 17.03
CA GLY A 168 -15.80 -20.10 18.26
C GLY A 168 -14.96 -21.38 18.33
N GLY A 169 -14.95 -22.20 17.28
CA GLY A 169 -14.18 -23.44 17.20
C GLY A 169 -13.11 -23.42 16.10
N ILE A 170 -11.99 -24.10 16.34
CA ILE A 170 -10.94 -24.29 15.33
C ILE A 170 -11.43 -25.29 14.28
N ILE A 171 -11.44 -24.88 13.01
CA ILE A 171 -11.84 -25.73 11.89
C ILE A 171 -10.66 -26.23 11.07
N ILE A 172 -9.58 -25.43 10.98
CA ILE A 172 -8.35 -25.78 10.27
C ILE A 172 -7.15 -25.23 11.05
N ALA A 173 -6.10 -26.02 11.13
CA ALA A 173 -4.75 -25.56 11.46
C ALA A 173 -3.82 -26.06 10.35
N ALA A 174 -2.95 -25.20 9.87
CA ALA A 174 -2.03 -25.49 8.78
C ALA A 174 -0.74 -24.70 8.93
N HIS A 175 0.32 -25.19 8.31
CA HIS A 175 1.60 -24.51 8.20
C HIS A 175 2.08 -24.54 6.75
N ASN A 176 3.11 -23.78 6.44
CA ASN A 176 3.73 -23.79 5.13
C ASN A 176 4.44 -25.13 4.87
N GLN A 177 4.23 -25.69 3.68
CA GLN A 177 4.65 -27.04 3.30
C GLN A 177 5.29 -27.04 1.92
N HIS A 178 6.43 -27.71 1.76
CA HIS A 178 7.08 -27.82 0.45
C HIS A 178 6.41 -28.89 -0.43
N LEU A 179 6.22 -28.54 -1.70
CA LEU A 179 5.70 -29.44 -2.73
C LEU A 179 6.76 -29.69 -3.81
N PRO A 180 6.82 -30.89 -4.42
CA PRO A 180 5.93 -32.05 -4.21
C PRO A 180 6.16 -32.83 -2.90
N SER A 181 7.25 -32.56 -2.19
CA SER A 181 7.53 -33.13 -0.87
C SER A 181 8.42 -32.21 -0.03
N GLU A 182 8.37 -32.38 1.30
CA GLU A 182 9.20 -31.66 2.27
C GLU A 182 10.71 -31.86 2.09
N HIS A 183 11.12 -32.93 1.40
CA HIS A 183 12.53 -33.19 1.11
C HIS A 183 13.03 -32.49 -0.16
N SER A 184 12.12 -31.93 -0.97
CA SER A 184 12.46 -31.36 -2.29
C SER A 184 13.50 -30.23 -2.22
N PRO A 185 13.41 -29.27 -1.27
CA PRO A 185 14.43 -28.23 -1.13
C PRO A 185 15.81 -28.77 -0.72
N TYR A 186 15.85 -29.87 0.03
CA TYR A 186 17.12 -30.49 0.45
C TYR A 186 17.80 -31.23 -0.70
N ALA A 187 17.02 -31.85 -1.59
CA ALA A 187 17.54 -32.58 -2.73
C ALA A 187 17.97 -31.65 -3.88
N ASN A 188 17.16 -30.62 -4.18
CA ASN A 188 17.31 -29.81 -5.39
C ASN A 188 17.61 -28.33 -5.11
N GLY A 189 17.61 -27.90 -3.85
CA GLY A 189 17.56 -26.48 -3.47
C GLY A 189 16.16 -25.89 -3.64
N ASP A 190 15.95 -24.69 -3.09
CA ASP A 190 14.78 -23.88 -3.40
C ASP A 190 15.15 -22.84 -4.47
N PRO A 191 14.45 -22.78 -5.63
CA PRO A 191 14.70 -21.77 -6.66
C PRO A 191 14.67 -20.33 -6.12
N ARG A 192 13.90 -20.11 -5.05
CA ARG A 192 13.78 -18.82 -4.35
C ARG A 192 15.08 -18.33 -3.74
N ASN A 193 16.05 -19.22 -3.48
CA ASN A 193 17.39 -18.89 -2.99
C ASN A 193 18.16 -17.93 -3.92
N ASN A 194 17.77 -17.85 -5.20
CA ASN A 194 18.43 -16.98 -6.17
C ASN A 194 17.97 -15.51 -6.09
N PHE A 195 16.99 -15.19 -5.23
CA PHE A 195 16.34 -13.87 -5.21
C PHE A 195 16.27 -13.29 -3.79
N HIS A 196 16.31 -11.95 -3.68
CA HIS A 196 16.11 -11.26 -2.41
C HIS A 196 14.65 -11.31 -1.93
N LYS A 197 14.42 -11.04 -0.64
CA LYS A 197 13.08 -11.00 -0.02
C LYS A 197 12.10 -10.14 -0.84
N GLY A 198 10.85 -10.59 -0.99
CA GLY A 198 9.78 -9.83 -1.65
C GLY A 198 9.73 -9.91 -3.19
N VAL A 199 10.75 -10.50 -3.84
CA VAL A 199 10.81 -10.65 -5.31
C VAL A 199 10.51 -12.10 -5.72
N HIS A 200 9.78 -12.35 -6.80
CA HIS A 200 9.52 -13.71 -7.32
C HIS A 200 8.98 -14.71 -6.27
N LEU A 201 7.97 -14.29 -5.49
CA LEU A 201 7.35 -15.12 -4.45
C LEU A 201 6.78 -16.44 -5.02
N GLU A 202 6.33 -16.42 -6.27
CA GLU A 202 5.79 -17.57 -7.00
C GLU A 202 6.79 -18.69 -7.28
N LEU A 203 8.10 -18.42 -7.17
CA LEU A 203 9.15 -19.43 -7.40
C LEU A 203 9.48 -20.25 -6.16
N GLY A 204 8.93 -19.88 -5.00
CA GLY A 204 9.07 -20.68 -3.78
C GLY A 204 8.42 -22.05 -3.94
N THR A 205 9.06 -23.07 -3.37
CA THR A 205 8.52 -24.44 -3.43
C THR A 205 7.48 -24.74 -2.36
N SER A 206 7.34 -23.84 -1.36
CA SER A 206 6.37 -23.99 -0.28
C SER A 206 5.02 -23.32 -0.61
N ILE A 207 3.93 -24.05 -0.36
CA ILE A 207 2.64 -23.42 -0.16
C ILE A 207 2.67 -22.74 1.22
N HIS A 208 2.23 -21.48 1.28
CA HIS A 208 2.23 -20.70 2.52
C HIS A 208 1.18 -21.24 3.52
N GLY A 209 1.33 -20.93 4.81
CA GLY A 209 0.42 -21.40 5.86
C GLY A 209 -1.04 -20.98 5.61
N GLU A 210 -1.24 -19.74 5.17
CA GLU A 210 -2.55 -19.15 4.88
C GLU A 210 -3.21 -19.85 3.69
N ALA A 211 -2.44 -20.00 2.60
CA ALA A 211 -2.90 -20.70 1.39
C ALA A 211 -3.16 -22.18 1.67
N SER A 212 -2.31 -22.83 2.48
CA SER A 212 -2.47 -24.21 2.92
C SER A 212 -3.75 -24.38 3.74
N ALA A 213 -4.03 -23.48 4.68
CA ALA A 213 -5.26 -23.51 5.48
C ALA A 213 -6.52 -23.42 4.61
N ILE A 214 -6.54 -22.47 3.66
CA ILE A 214 -7.66 -22.29 2.72
C ILE A 214 -7.81 -23.53 1.81
N ALA A 215 -6.71 -24.05 1.27
CA ALA A 215 -6.72 -25.23 0.42
C ALA A 215 -7.21 -26.48 1.18
N GLN A 216 -6.82 -26.65 2.44
CA GLN A 216 -7.29 -27.73 3.29
C GLN A 216 -8.79 -27.62 3.62
N ALA A 217 -9.30 -26.41 3.88
CA ALA A 217 -10.72 -26.17 4.04
C ALA A 217 -11.50 -26.56 2.77
N ALA A 218 -11.04 -26.10 1.61
CA ALA A 218 -11.64 -26.43 0.32
C ALA A 218 -11.62 -27.95 0.05
N LYS A 219 -10.50 -28.62 0.29
CA LYS A 219 -10.37 -30.08 0.16
C LYS A 219 -11.35 -30.85 1.05
N LYS A 220 -11.63 -30.33 2.26
CA LYS A 220 -12.58 -30.92 3.22
C LYS A 220 -14.02 -30.49 2.99
N GLY A 221 -14.30 -29.59 2.04
CA GLY A 221 -15.63 -29.04 1.80
C GLY A 221 -16.15 -28.13 2.93
N ILE A 222 -15.24 -27.48 3.68
CA ILE A 222 -15.58 -26.61 4.80
C ILE A 222 -15.73 -25.17 4.28
N SER A 223 -16.90 -24.56 4.51
CA SER A 223 -17.15 -23.16 4.18
C SER A 223 -16.40 -22.21 5.12
N LEU A 224 -15.64 -21.30 4.53
CA LEU A 224 -14.91 -20.24 5.23
C LEU A 224 -15.70 -18.93 5.37
N GLU A 225 -16.95 -18.89 4.89
CA GLU A 225 -17.81 -17.72 5.01
C GLU A 225 -18.02 -17.34 6.49
N GLY A 226 -17.69 -16.09 6.84
CA GLY A 226 -17.77 -15.57 8.21
C GLY A 226 -16.68 -16.10 9.16
N ALA A 227 -15.65 -16.79 8.64
CA ALA A 227 -14.57 -17.31 9.46
C ALA A 227 -13.53 -16.23 9.79
N GLU A 228 -12.70 -16.53 10.79
CA GLU A 228 -11.60 -15.70 11.26
C GLU A 228 -10.29 -16.48 11.13
N MET A 229 -9.21 -15.83 10.71
CA MET A 229 -7.90 -16.47 10.51
C MET A 229 -6.84 -15.83 11.41
N TYR A 230 -6.10 -16.66 12.13
CA TYR A 230 -4.95 -16.28 12.95
C TYR A 230 -3.68 -16.77 12.26
N VAL A 231 -2.73 -15.88 12.03
CA VAL A 231 -1.49 -16.17 11.30
C VAL A 231 -0.28 -15.73 12.12
N SER A 232 0.80 -16.52 12.11
CA SER A 232 2.01 -16.16 12.86
C SER A 232 2.73 -14.94 12.27
N THR A 233 2.60 -14.71 10.95
CA THR A 233 3.20 -13.57 10.23
C THR A 233 2.16 -12.90 9.32
N PHE A 234 2.21 -11.58 9.18
CA PHE A 234 1.34 -10.82 8.28
C PHE A 234 1.33 -11.41 6.85
N PRO A 235 0.15 -11.58 6.22
CA PRO A 235 0.04 -12.30 4.96
C PRO A 235 0.68 -11.56 3.79
N CYS A 236 1.36 -12.32 2.92
CA CYS A 236 1.88 -11.78 1.66
C CYS A 236 0.74 -11.45 0.67
N PRO A 237 0.97 -10.65 -0.38
CA PRO A 237 -0.10 -10.26 -1.31
C PRO A 237 -0.85 -11.43 -1.98
N PRO A 238 -0.21 -12.53 -2.42
CA PRO A 238 -0.93 -13.71 -2.87
C PRO A 238 -1.87 -14.30 -1.80
N CYS A 239 -1.42 -14.40 -0.55
CA CYS A 239 -2.23 -14.91 0.56
C CYS A 239 -3.36 -13.94 0.91
N ALA A 240 -3.11 -12.63 0.92
CA ALA A 240 -4.13 -11.61 1.12
C ALA A 240 -5.26 -11.72 0.08
N LYS A 241 -4.94 -11.94 -1.20
CA LYS A 241 -5.94 -12.18 -2.26
C LYS A 241 -6.76 -13.45 -2.00
N LEU A 242 -6.13 -14.53 -1.55
CA LEU A 242 -6.84 -15.76 -1.21
C LEU A 242 -7.79 -15.55 -0.02
N ILE A 243 -7.33 -14.87 1.03
CA ILE A 243 -8.15 -14.54 2.19
C ILE A 243 -9.35 -13.69 1.78
N ALA A 244 -9.12 -12.60 1.05
CA ALA A 244 -10.16 -11.70 0.56
C ALA A 244 -11.25 -12.43 -0.25
N CYS A 245 -10.87 -13.42 -1.07
CA CYS A 245 -11.79 -14.19 -1.91
C CYS A 245 -12.39 -15.43 -1.21
N SER A 246 -12.03 -15.72 0.05
CA SER A 246 -12.42 -16.96 0.74
C SER A 246 -13.67 -16.84 1.63
N GLY A 247 -14.15 -15.62 1.87
CA GLY A 247 -15.24 -15.36 2.82
C GLY A 247 -14.79 -15.18 4.28
N ILE A 248 -13.48 -15.19 4.54
CA ILE A 248 -12.90 -14.84 5.85
C ILE A 248 -13.14 -13.34 6.11
N THR A 249 -13.67 -13.01 7.29
CA THR A 249 -14.04 -11.63 7.64
C THR A 249 -12.99 -10.92 8.49
N ARG A 250 -12.09 -11.66 9.15
CA ARG A 250 -11.03 -11.07 10.00
C ARG A 250 -9.73 -11.86 9.92
N VAL A 251 -8.61 -11.14 9.94
CA VAL A 251 -7.25 -11.69 10.02
C VAL A 251 -6.52 -11.11 11.23
N TYR A 252 -6.03 -12.01 12.07
CA TYR A 252 -5.22 -11.73 13.24
C TYR A 252 -3.77 -12.11 12.95
N TYR A 253 -2.81 -11.25 13.26
CA TYR A 253 -1.39 -11.54 13.05
C TYR A 253 -0.51 -11.08 14.21
N ARG A 254 0.61 -11.77 14.42
CA ARG A 254 1.58 -11.47 15.49
C ARG A 254 2.65 -10.49 15.04
N VAL A 255 3.44 -10.88 14.04
CA VAL A 255 4.61 -10.13 13.55
C VAL A 255 4.57 -9.91 12.04
N GLY A 256 5.37 -8.96 11.55
CA GLY A 256 5.50 -8.68 10.12
C GLY A 256 4.82 -7.37 9.72
N TYR A 257 5.21 -6.90 8.54
CA TYR A 257 4.72 -5.68 7.92
C TYR A 257 4.03 -6.02 6.60
N GLY A 258 3.07 -5.17 6.22
CA GLY A 258 2.47 -5.23 4.90
C GLY A 258 3.53 -4.96 3.84
N VAL A 259 3.67 -5.89 2.90
CA VAL A 259 4.42 -5.65 1.67
C VAL A 259 3.38 -5.41 0.58
N LEU A 260 3.63 -4.44 -0.30
CA LEU A 260 2.75 -4.12 -1.44
C LEU A 260 1.35 -3.66 -1.01
N ASP A 261 0.33 -4.21 -1.66
CA ASP A 261 -1.09 -3.91 -1.58
C ASP A 261 -1.85 -4.88 -0.66
N ALA A 262 -1.15 -5.79 0.04
CA ALA A 262 -1.78 -6.81 0.88
C ALA A 262 -2.79 -6.23 1.90
N GLU A 263 -2.42 -5.12 2.55
CA GLU A 263 -3.30 -4.41 3.48
C GLU A 263 -4.52 -3.81 2.76
N SER A 264 -4.30 -3.11 1.65
CA SER A 264 -5.39 -2.51 0.86
C SER A 264 -6.35 -3.57 0.33
N ILE A 265 -5.85 -4.70 -0.17
CA ILE A 265 -6.66 -5.83 -0.64
C ILE A 265 -7.60 -6.32 0.46
N LEU A 266 -7.07 -6.54 1.65
CA LEU A 266 -7.86 -7.03 2.78
C LEU A 266 -8.90 -5.98 3.20
N LYS A 267 -8.50 -4.72 3.39
CA LYS A 267 -9.39 -3.63 3.81
C LYS A 267 -10.52 -3.37 2.80
N GLU A 268 -10.19 -3.26 1.51
CA GLU A 268 -11.18 -2.98 0.46
C GLU A 268 -12.15 -4.16 0.25
N SER A 269 -11.73 -5.37 0.60
CA SER A 269 -12.59 -6.56 0.59
C SER A 269 -13.42 -6.73 1.88
N GLY A 270 -13.35 -5.77 2.81
CA GLY A 270 -14.08 -5.81 4.07
C GLY A 270 -13.50 -6.75 5.13
N VAL A 271 -12.25 -7.18 4.97
CA VAL A 271 -11.56 -8.03 5.96
C VAL A 271 -10.92 -7.16 7.04
N GLU A 272 -11.33 -7.35 8.29
CA GLU A 272 -10.74 -6.66 9.44
C GLU A 272 -9.32 -7.17 9.71
N ILE A 273 -8.36 -6.26 9.87
CA ILE A 273 -6.97 -6.59 10.17
C ILE A 273 -6.70 -6.26 11.63
N VAL A 274 -6.27 -7.24 12.42
CA VAL A 274 -6.02 -7.11 13.86
C VAL A 274 -4.62 -7.59 14.19
N ARG A 275 -3.84 -6.76 14.87
CA ARG A 275 -2.55 -7.18 15.43
C ARG A 275 -2.77 -7.70 16.85
N VAL A 276 -2.14 -8.80 17.20
CA VAL A 276 -2.22 -9.36 18.57
C VAL A 276 -0.95 -9.00 19.32
N GLU A 277 -1.10 -8.45 20.53
CA GLU A 277 0.01 -8.21 21.45
C GLU A 277 0.61 -9.52 21.95
N GLU A 278 1.93 -9.51 22.16
CA GLU A 278 2.66 -10.61 22.83
C GLU A 278 2.09 -10.89 24.24
#